data_AF-A0A7J8AU02-F1
#
_entry.id   AF-A0A7J8AU02-F1
#
_cell.length_a   1.000
_cell.length_b   1.000
_cell.length_c   1.000
_cell.angle_alpha   90.00
_cell.angle_beta   90.00
_cell.angle_gamma   90.00
#
_symmetry.space_group_name_H-M   'P 1'
#
loop_
_entity.id
_entity.type
_entity.pdbx_description
1 polymer ?
#
loop_
_entity_poly.entity_id
_entity_poly.type
_entity_poly.pdbx_seq_one_letter_code
_entity_poly.pdbx_strand_id
1 'polypeptide(L)'
;MGPPLKLFKNQKYQELKQECIKDGRLFCDPTFLTENDSLFYNRLLPGKVVWKRPQSPNQEEQEVETDWGLLKGHTYTMTDIRKIRLGERLVQVFGTEKLYMVRLRNPLGRQEWSGPWSEISEEWQQLTAADRKNLGLVMSDDGEFWMSLEDFCRNFRELNVCRNVYNPILGQKELESVVGCWTVNDDPLMNRSGGCYNNQDTFLQNPQYIFTVPEDGHKVIMSLQQKDLRTYRRMGRPDNYIIGFELFKVEMNRKFRLHHLYIQERAGTSTYIDTRTVFLSKYLKKGNYVLIPTMFQHGRTSEFLLRIFSELPVQLRELTLDMPKMSCWNLARGYPKVVTQITVHSAEGLEKKYANENVNPYLVIKCGKEEVRSPIQKNTVHAIFDTQAIFYRRTTDIPIIVQVWNSRKFCDQFLGQVTLDADPSDCRDLKSLYLRKKGGPTAKVKQGHISFKIISSDDLTEF
;
A
#
# COMPACT_ATOMS: atom_id res chain seq x y z
N MET A 1 -18.66 27.57 -7.60
CA MET A 1 -17.57 28.53 -7.33
C MET A 1 -16.64 27.87 -6.32
N GLY A 2 -15.37 27.67 -6.66
CA GLY A 2 -14.39 27.21 -5.68
C GLY A 2 -14.26 28.22 -4.53
N PRO A 3 -13.69 27.82 -3.38
CA PRO A 3 -13.41 28.78 -2.32
C PRO A 3 -12.54 29.93 -2.87
N PRO A 4 -12.83 31.19 -2.50
CA PRO A 4 -12.01 32.32 -2.93
C PRO A 4 -10.56 32.10 -2.50
N LEU A 5 -9.63 32.50 -3.38
CA LEU A 5 -8.19 32.46 -3.13
C LEU A 5 -7.89 33.18 -1.80
N LYS A 6 -7.50 32.40 -0.78
CA LYS A 6 -7.14 32.95 0.52
C LYS A 6 -5.70 33.41 0.46
N LEU A 7 -5.50 34.72 0.34
CA LEU A 7 -4.17 35.33 0.32
C LEU A 7 -3.42 35.02 1.63
N PHE A 8 -2.15 34.63 1.52
CA PHE A 8 -1.30 34.42 2.67
C PHE A 8 -1.06 35.76 3.37
N LYS A 9 -1.59 35.94 4.59
CA LYS A 9 -1.54 37.19 5.35
C LYS A 9 -1.92 38.45 4.54
N ASN A 10 -2.91 38.32 3.64
CA ASN A 10 -3.35 39.38 2.73
C ASN A 10 -2.27 39.92 1.77
N GLN A 11 -1.16 39.21 1.59
CA GLN A 11 -0.10 39.60 0.66
C GLN A 11 -0.53 39.33 -0.79
N LYS A 12 -0.26 40.30 -1.67
CA LYS A 12 -0.43 40.16 -3.12
C LYS A 12 0.91 40.30 -3.81
N TYR A 13 1.27 39.29 -4.59
CA TYR A 13 2.55 39.24 -5.28
C TYR A 13 2.81 40.48 -6.14
N GLN A 14 1.83 40.94 -6.92
CA GLN A 14 2.02 42.07 -7.83
C GLN A 14 2.30 43.38 -7.09
N GLU A 15 1.59 43.65 -5.99
CA GLU A 15 1.80 44.84 -5.17
C GLU A 15 3.20 44.82 -4.53
N LEU A 16 3.59 43.68 -3.93
CA LEU A 16 4.92 43.49 -3.34
C LEU A 16 6.05 43.63 -4.36
N LYS A 17 5.86 43.08 -5.57
CA LYS A 17 6.83 43.17 -6.66
C LYS A 17 7.00 44.61 -7.12
N GLN A 18 5.90 45.34 -7.34
CA GLN A 18 5.93 46.75 -7.73
C GLN A 18 6.62 47.61 -6.67
N GLU A 19 6.32 47.39 -5.40
CA GLU A 19 6.97 48.09 -4.29
C GLU A 19 8.47 47.83 -4.25
N CYS A 20 8.90 46.56 -4.36
CA CYS A 20 10.32 46.22 -4.38
C CYS A 20 11.07 46.85 -5.56
N ILE A 21 10.46 46.85 -6.75
CA ILE A 21 11.02 47.49 -7.95
C ILE A 21 11.13 49.01 -7.74
N LYS A 22 10.06 49.64 -7.24
CA LYS A 22 10.00 51.08 -6.97
C LYS A 22 11.08 51.52 -5.97
N ASP A 23 11.27 50.73 -4.92
CA ASP A 23 12.20 51.02 -3.84
C ASP A 23 13.65 50.60 -4.17
N GLY A 24 13.88 49.97 -5.33
CA GLY A 24 15.20 49.43 -5.71
C GLY A 24 15.71 48.36 -4.74
N ARG A 25 14.82 47.73 -3.97
CA ARG A 25 15.16 46.74 -2.95
C ARG A 25 14.77 45.35 -3.40
N LEU A 26 15.53 44.35 -2.96
CA LEU A 26 15.15 42.97 -3.22
C LEU A 26 14.09 42.52 -2.21
N PHE A 27 13.12 41.73 -2.66
CA PHE A 27 12.12 41.16 -1.77
C PHE A 27 12.77 40.23 -0.74
N CYS A 28 12.40 40.39 0.53
CA CYS A 28 12.73 39.51 1.64
C CYS A 28 11.41 39.13 2.32
N ASP A 29 11.18 37.84 2.57
CA ASP A 29 9.96 37.37 3.21
C ASP A 29 9.97 37.78 4.69
N PRO A 30 9.04 38.65 5.15
CA PRO A 30 9.02 39.10 6.54
C PRO A 30 8.57 37.99 7.51
N THR A 31 8.08 36.87 6.99
CA THR A 31 7.61 35.72 7.78
C THR A 31 8.58 34.55 7.80
N PHE A 32 9.63 34.62 6.97
CA PHE A 32 10.67 33.62 6.87
C PHE A 32 12.00 34.31 6.60
N LEU A 33 12.63 34.78 7.67
CA LEU A 33 13.87 35.51 7.58
C LEU A 33 15.00 34.60 7.06
N THR A 34 15.94 35.18 6.32
CA THR A 34 17.11 34.48 5.81
C THR A 34 18.16 34.27 6.90
N GLU A 35 17.76 33.61 7.98
CA GLU A 35 18.59 33.34 9.15
C GLU A 35 18.43 31.90 9.60
N ASN A 36 19.43 31.38 10.30
CA ASN A 36 19.47 29.97 10.68
C ASN A 36 18.26 29.52 11.51
N ASP A 37 17.73 30.41 12.34
CA ASP A 37 16.60 30.15 13.23
C ASP A 37 15.29 29.93 12.45
N SER A 38 15.20 30.40 11.21
CA SER A 38 14.04 30.13 10.34
C SER A 38 14.01 28.69 9.81
N LEU A 39 15.13 27.95 9.85
CA LEU A 39 15.20 26.58 9.31
C LEU A 39 14.84 25.49 10.33
N PHE A 40 15.04 25.73 11.64
CA PHE A 40 14.86 24.71 12.67
C PHE A 40 14.34 25.30 13.98
N TYR A 41 13.26 24.71 14.50
CA TYR A 41 12.67 25.14 15.77
C TYR A 41 13.46 24.71 17.02
N ASN A 42 14.37 23.74 16.95
CA ASN A 42 14.98 23.13 18.15
C ASN A 42 16.33 22.39 17.96
N ARG A 43 17.09 22.61 16.86
CA ARG A 43 18.39 21.93 16.67
C ARG A 43 19.47 22.84 16.07
N LEU A 44 20.69 22.71 16.58
CA LEU A 44 21.89 23.30 16.00
C LEU A 44 22.18 22.64 14.64
N LEU A 45 22.45 23.48 13.63
CA LEU A 45 22.77 23.06 12.27
C LEU A 45 24.10 22.29 12.22
N PRO A 46 24.17 21.14 11.52
CA PRO A 46 25.44 20.54 11.13
C PRO A 46 26.05 21.35 9.97
N GLY A 47 26.58 22.54 10.27
CA GLY A 47 27.36 23.36 9.32
C GLY A 47 26.87 24.80 9.14
N LYS A 48 27.64 25.58 8.36
CA LYS A 48 27.33 26.98 8.02
C LYS A 48 26.33 27.02 6.87
N VAL A 49 25.12 27.51 7.13
CA VAL A 49 24.13 27.80 6.07
C VAL A 49 24.52 29.09 5.37
N VAL A 50 24.50 29.05 4.04
CA VAL A 50 24.68 30.23 3.18
C VAL A 50 23.40 30.41 2.40
N TRP A 51 22.65 31.46 2.72
CA TRP A 51 21.46 31.86 1.99
C TRP A 51 21.88 32.41 0.63
N LYS A 52 21.44 31.74 -0.43
CA LYS A 52 21.66 32.20 -1.80
C LYS A 52 20.32 32.54 -2.41
N ARG A 53 20.26 33.60 -3.22
CA ARG A 53 19.12 33.78 -4.12
C ARG A 53 19.15 32.68 -5.17
N PRO A 54 17.98 32.24 -5.67
CA PRO A 54 17.93 31.51 -6.93
C PRO A 54 18.71 32.34 -7.94
N GLN A 55 19.82 31.80 -8.44
CA GLN A 55 20.50 32.41 -9.57
C GLN A 55 19.59 32.24 -10.77
N SER A 56 19.61 33.20 -11.71
CA SER A 56 19.12 32.94 -13.05
C SER A 56 19.73 31.60 -13.49
N PRO A 57 18.93 30.63 -13.97
CA PRO A 57 19.47 29.32 -14.36
C PRO A 57 20.70 29.55 -15.26
N ASN A 58 21.77 28.80 -15.03
CA ASN A 58 22.93 28.82 -15.91
C ASN A 58 22.42 28.66 -17.35
N GLN A 59 22.98 29.43 -18.29
CA GLN A 59 22.54 29.41 -19.70
C GLN A 59 22.62 28.02 -20.35
N GLU A 60 23.29 27.05 -19.72
CA GLU A 60 23.41 25.65 -20.15
C GLU A 60 22.19 24.77 -19.78
N GLU A 61 21.31 25.20 -18.87
CA GLU A 61 20.04 24.51 -18.54
C GLU A 61 18.82 25.33 -19.01
N GLN A 62 18.85 25.84 -20.25
CA GLN A 62 17.67 26.48 -20.82
C GLN A 62 16.58 25.43 -21.08
N GLU A 63 15.49 25.52 -20.31
CA GLU A 63 14.25 24.81 -20.60
C GLU A 63 13.82 25.13 -22.05
N VAL A 64 13.74 24.12 -22.90
CA VAL A 64 13.45 24.30 -24.32
C VAL A 64 11.95 24.52 -24.49
N GLU A 65 11.58 25.70 -24.96
CA GLU A 65 10.20 26.02 -25.34
C GLU A 65 9.80 25.22 -26.59
N THR A 66 8.60 24.65 -26.57
CA THR A 66 7.99 24.01 -27.74
C THR A 66 7.38 25.07 -28.66
N ASP A 67 7.05 24.67 -29.88
CA ASP A 67 6.33 25.53 -30.84
C ASP A 67 4.98 26.05 -30.30
N TRP A 68 4.45 25.43 -29.24
CA TRP A 68 3.19 25.78 -28.60
C TRP A 68 3.35 26.45 -27.22
N GLY A 69 4.54 26.94 -26.89
CA GLY A 69 4.80 27.72 -25.67
C GLY A 69 4.99 26.90 -24.39
N LEU A 70 5.06 25.57 -24.47
CA LEU A 70 5.33 24.71 -23.31
C LEU A 70 6.83 24.53 -23.10
N LEU A 71 7.28 24.48 -21.86
CA LEU A 71 8.68 24.27 -21.50
C LEU A 71 8.94 22.78 -21.26
N LYS A 72 9.87 22.20 -22.03
CA LYS A 72 10.30 20.81 -21.85
C LYS A 72 11.09 20.65 -20.55
N GLY A 73 10.80 19.59 -19.80
CA GLY A 73 11.42 19.32 -18.50
C GLY A 73 10.86 20.18 -17.36
N HIS A 74 9.85 21.02 -17.63
CA HIS A 74 9.22 21.89 -16.63
C HIS A 74 8.00 21.24 -15.98
N THR A 75 7.74 21.57 -14.71
CA THR A 75 6.59 21.05 -13.97
C THR A 75 5.43 22.03 -14.01
N TYR A 76 4.29 21.60 -14.53
CA TYR A 76 3.03 22.34 -14.52
C TYR A 76 2.08 21.80 -13.45
N THR A 77 1.22 22.67 -12.90
CA THR A 77 0.21 22.26 -11.91
C THR A 77 -1.15 22.16 -12.59
N MET A 78 -1.82 21.01 -12.51
CA MET A 78 -3.20 20.88 -12.96
C MET A 78 -4.16 21.41 -11.89
N THR A 79 -4.93 22.45 -12.21
CA THR A 79 -5.80 23.16 -11.26
C THR A 79 -7.28 22.88 -11.45
N ASP A 80 -7.71 22.37 -12.62
CA ASP A 80 -9.10 21.99 -12.87
C ASP A 80 -9.19 20.93 -13.99
N ILE A 81 -10.23 20.10 -13.96
CA ILE A 81 -10.59 19.15 -15.02
C ILE A 81 -12.09 19.23 -15.25
N ARG A 82 -12.51 19.43 -16.50
CA ARG A 82 -13.93 19.57 -16.84
C ARG A 82 -14.35 18.69 -17.99
N LYS A 83 -15.52 18.07 -17.81
CA LYS A 83 -16.30 17.44 -18.88
C LYS A 83 -17.45 18.36 -19.22
N ILE A 84 -17.44 18.91 -20.42
CA ILE A 84 -18.42 19.89 -20.87
C ILE A 84 -19.28 19.26 -21.95
N ARG A 85 -20.61 19.32 -21.78
CA ARG A 85 -21.57 18.92 -22.83
C ARG A 85 -21.81 20.12 -23.74
N LEU A 86 -21.62 19.91 -25.03
CA LEU A 86 -21.84 20.93 -26.04
C LEU A 86 -23.31 20.96 -26.46
N GLY A 87 -23.87 22.17 -26.60
CA GLY A 87 -25.19 22.35 -27.20
C GLY A 87 -25.14 22.16 -28.72
N GLU A 88 -26.28 21.92 -29.35
CA GLU A 88 -26.41 21.58 -30.79
C GLU A 88 -25.55 22.48 -31.70
N ARG A 89 -25.55 23.79 -31.44
CA ARG A 89 -24.74 24.76 -32.17
C ARG A 89 -23.24 24.47 -32.08
N LEU A 90 -22.72 24.17 -30.88
CA LEU A 90 -21.31 23.90 -30.67
C LEU A 90 -20.92 22.49 -31.15
N VAL A 91 -21.86 21.55 -31.19
CA VAL A 91 -21.64 20.23 -31.82
C VAL A 91 -21.41 20.39 -33.33
N GLN A 92 -22.16 21.27 -33.99
CA GLN A 92 -21.94 21.57 -35.42
C GLN A 92 -20.57 22.23 -35.66
N VAL A 93 -20.08 23.03 -34.72
CA VAL A 93 -18.81 23.74 -34.82
C VAL A 93 -17.62 22.82 -34.55
N PHE A 94 -17.65 22.06 -33.45
CA PHE A 94 -16.50 21.25 -33.00
C PHE A 94 -16.59 19.77 -33.39
N GLY A 95 -17.70 19.33 -34.00
CA GLY A 95 -17.90 17.94 -34.43
C GLY A 95 -18.00 16.92 -33.30
N THR A 96 -18.19 17.36 -32.05
CA THR A 96 -18.28 16.48 -30.87
C THR A 96 -19.37 16.95 -29.91
N GLU A 97 -20.02 16.00 -29.25
CA GLU A 97 -21.02 16.28 -28.20
C GLU A 97 -20.40 16.70 -26.86
N LYS A 98 -19.12 16.35 -26.64
CA LYS A 98 -18.46 16.48 -25.35
C LYS A 98 -17.02 16.95 -25.54
N LEU A 99 -16.64 17.95 -24.74
CA LEU A 99 -15.25 18.37 -24.58
C LEU A 99 -14.72 17.93 -23.23
N TYR A 100 -13.48 17.44 -23.23
CA TYR A 100 -12.71 17.13 -22.04
C TYR A 100 -11.56 18.12 -21.96
N MET A 101 -11.60 18.99 -20.96
CA MET A 101 -10.68 20.11 -20.81
C MET A 101 -9.89 19.95 -19.51
N VAL A 102 -8.60 20.28 -19.56
CA VAL A 102 -7.75 20.42 -18.37
C VAL A 102 -7.26 21.85 -18.26
N ARG A 103 -7.16 22.35 -17.03
CA ARG A 103 -6.53 23.64 -16.74
C ARG A 103 -5.19 23.41 -16.08
N LEU A 104 -4.15 23.97 -16.67
CA LEU A 104 -2.79 23.90 -16.17
C LEU A 104 -2.30 25.28 -15.78
N ARG A 105 -1.37 25.33 -14.83
CA ARG A 105 -0.71 26.54 -14.36
C ARG A 105 0.79 26.40 -14.48
N ASN A 106 1.43 27.37 -15.14
CA ASN A 106 2.88 27.52 -15.11
C ASN A 106 3.29 28.21 -13.79
N PRO A 107 4.07 27.57 -12.90
CA PRO A 107 4.53 28.19 -11.65
C PRO A 107 5.36 29.47 -11.85
N LEU A 108 5.99 29.63 -13.01
CA LEU A 108 6.75 30.85 -13.35
C LEU A 108 5.84 32.05 -13.69
N GLY A 109 4.54 31.82 -13.92
CA GLY A 109 3.57 32.87 -14.24
C GLY A 109 3.87 33.60 -15.56
N ARG A 110 4.56 32.94 -16.49
CA ARG A 110 4.91 33.44 -17.84
C ARG A 110 4.93 32.26 -18.81
N GLN A 111 4.86 32.51 -20.12
CA GLN A 111 4.84 31.49 -21.18
C GLN A 111 3.67 30.51 -21.03
N GLU A 112 2.59 30.82 -21.75
CA GLU A 112 1.35 30.08 -21.76
C GLU A 112 1.20 29.29 -23.05
N TRP A 113 0.33 28.29 -23.01
CA TRP A 113 -0.05 27.50 -24.17
C TRP A 113 -0.59 28.40 -25.29
N SER A 114 -0.01 28.29 -26.48
CA SER A 114 -0.39 29.06 -27.68
C SER A 114 -1.16 28.23 -28.72
N GLY A 115 -1.44 26.95 -28.42
CA GLY A 115 -2.15 26.05 -29.32
C GLY A 115 -3.69 26.15 -29.22
N PRO A 116 -4.43 25.13 -29.68
CA PRO A 116 -5.88 25.03 -29.55
C PRO A 116 -6.38 25.34 -28.14
N TRP A 117 -7.41 26.17 -28.01
CA TRP A 117 -7.94 26.67 -26.73
C TRP A 117 -7.06 27.65 -25.93
N SER A 118 -5.95 28.14 -26.52
CA SER A 118 -5.23 29.32 -26.01
C SER A 118 -6.06 30.60 -26.14
N GLU A 119 -5.66 31.68 -25.46
CA GLU A 119 -6.41 32.95 -25.49
C GLU A 119 -6.64 33.51 -26.90
N ILE A 120 -5.70 33.25 -27.82
CA ILE A 120 -5.73 33.73 -29.20
C ILE A 120 -6.29 32.71 -30.20
N SER A 121 -6.73 31.54 -29.73
CA SER A 121 -7.09 30.41 -30.59
C SER A 121 -8.40 30.63 -31.36
N GLU A 122 -8.52 30.00 -32.53
CA GLU A 122 -9.73 30.06 -33.36
C GLU A 122 -10.95 29.48 -32.64
N GLU A 123 -10.77 28.46 -31.80
CA GLU A 123 -11.86 27.86 -31.03
C GLU A 123 -12.54 28.89 -30.14
N TRP A 124 -11.77 29.77 -29.49
CA TRP A 124 -12.32 30.85 -28.68
C TRP A 124 -13.02 31.91 -29.50
N GLN A 125 -12.51 32.21 -30.70
CA GLN A 125 -13.14 33.17 -31.62
C GLN A 125 -14.51 32.68 -32.12
N GLN A 126 -14.71 31.36 -32.23
CA GLN A 126 -15.98 30.75 -32.67
C GLN A 126 -17.06 30.67 -31.56
N LEU A 127 -16.72 31.05 -30.32
CA LEU A 127 -17.63 31.04 -29.17
C LEU A 127 -18.28 32.41 -28.96
N THR A 128 -19.61 32.44 -28.80
CA THR A 128 -20.30 33.65 -28.35
C THR A 128 -20.02 33.90 -26.86
N ALA A 129 -20.28 35.12 -26.38
CA ALA A 129 -20.17 35.43 -24.96
C ALA A 129 -21.03 34.50 -24.06
N ALA A 130 -22.20 34.06 -24.55
CA ALA A 130 -23.05 33.12 -23.84
C ALA A 130 -22.41 31.72 -23.76
N ASP A 131 -21.78 31.25 -24.84
CA ASP A 131 -21.09 29.96 -24.83
C ASP A 131 -19.90 29.98 -23.88
N ARG A 132 -19.07 31.05 -23.92
CA ARG A 132 -17.94 31.21 -22.99
C ARG A 132 -18.40 31.15 -21.53
N LYS A 133 -19.50 31.82 -21.21
CA LYS A 133 -20.13 31.77 -19.88
C LYS A 133 -20.64 30.36 -19.54
N ASN A 134 -21.24 29.65 -20.49
CA ASN A 134 -21.78 28.29 -20.29
C ASN A 134 -20.70 27.21 -20.15
N LEU A 135 -19.59 27.34 -20.87
CA LEU A 135 -18.43 26.46 -20.73
C LEU A 135 -17.75 26.64 -19.35
N GLY A 136 -17.89 27.84 -18.75
CA GLY A 136 -17.38 28.18 -17.43
C GLY A 136 -15.86 28.17 -17.33
N LEU A 137 -15.18 28.17 -18.47
CA LEU A 137 -13.72 28.22 -18.59
C LEU A 137 -13.29 29.67 -18.33
N VAL A 138 -12.74 29.93 -17.14
CA VAL A 138 -12.25 31.26 -16.76
C VAL A 138 -10.79 31.36 -17.17
N MET A 139 -10.45 32.45 -17.86
CA MET A 139 -9.07 32.85 -18.16
C MET A 139 -8.55 33.76 -17.03
N SER A 140 -7.27 33.65 -16.72
CA SER A 140 -6.64 34.34 -15.60
C SER A 140 -5.20 34.70 -15.97
N ASP A 141 -4.80 35.95 -15.72
CA ASP A 141 -3.46 36.51 -16.03
C ASP A 141 -2.32 35.94 -15.14
N ASP A 142 -2.50 34.77 -14.53
CA ASP A 142 -1.54 34.20 -13.57
C ASP A 142 -0.78 32.98 -14.10
N GLY A 143 -0.69 32.84 -15.44
CA GLY A 143 -0.05 31.70 -16.10
C GLY A 143 -0.93 30.45 -16.13
N GLU A 144 -2.25 30.59 -15.95
CA GLU A 144 -3.23 29.51 -16.08
C GLU A 144 -3.78 29.46 -17.51
N PHE A 145 -3.76 28.28 -18.13
CA PHE A 145 -4.32 28.07 -19.47
C PHE A 145 -5.14 26.79 -19.53
N TRP A 146 -6.10 26.76 -20.46
CA TRP A 146 -6.88 25.58 -20.78
C TRP A 146 -6.32 24.89 -22.01
N MET A 147 -6.35 23.57 -22.02
CA MET A 147 -6.12 22.76 -23.21
C MET A 147 -7.05 21.55 -23.23
N SER A 148 -7.21 20.93 -24.39
CA SER A 148 -7.94 19.68 -24.48
C SER A 148 -7.18 18.58 -23.73
N LEU A 149 -7.91 17.59 -23.19
CA LEU A 149 -7.30 16.41 -22.58
C LEU A 149 -6.44 15.63 -23.60
N GLU A 150 -6.80 15.69 -24.88
CA GLU A 150 -6.03 15.06 -25.96
C GLU A 150 -4.67 15.74 -26.14
N ASP A 151 -4.62 17.07 -26.19
CA ASP A 151 -3.38 17.82 -26.27
C ASP A 151 -2.54 17.64 -25.01
N PHE A 152 -3.18 17.55 -23.83
CA PHE A 152 -2.47 17.18 -22.61
C PHE A 152 -1.76 15.82 -22.77
N CYS A 153 -2.46 14.78 -23.24
CA CYS A 153 -1.88 13.46 -23.45
C CYS A 153 -0.78 13.45 -24.54
N ARG A 154 -0.85 14.33 -25.54
CA ARG A 154 0.17 14.47 -26.59
C ARG A 154 1.43 15.18 -26.11
N ASN A 155 1.27 16.18 -25.22
CA ASN A 155 2.37 17.06 -24.80
C ASN A 155 3.00 16.67 -23.45
N PHE A 156 2.27 15.97 -22.57
CA PHE A 156 2.74 15.60 -21.23
C PHE A 156 2.95 14.10 -21.10
N ARG A 157 4.12 13.73 -20.57
CA ARG A 157 4.52 12.32 -20.39
C ARG A 157 4.17 11.76 -19.00
N GLU A 158 4.19 12.60 -17.98
CA GLU A 158 4.08 12.17 -16.59
C GLU A 158 3.04 13.01 -15.83
N LEU A 159 2.19 12.35 -15.06
CA LEU A 159 1.20 12.96 -14.19
C LEU A 159 1.41 12.49 -12.75
N ASN A 160 1.86 13.41 -11.89
CA ASN A 160 2.08 13.13 -10.48
C ASN A 160 0.84 13.53 -9.65
N VAL A 161 0.17 12.55 -9.05
CA VAL A 161 -1.03 12.78 -8.22
C VAL A 161 -0.72 12.49 -6.76
N CYS A 162 -0.63 13.56 -5.96
CA CYS A 162 -0.53 13.45 -4.50
C CYS A 162 -1.91 13.17 -3.91
N ARG A 163 -2.17 11.92 -3.50
CA ARG A 163 -3.41 11.59 -2.79
C ARG A 163 -3.35 12.11 -1.36
N ASN A 164 -4.26 13.02 -1.01
CA ASN A 164 -4.51 13.33 0.39
C ASN A 164 -5.28 12.17 1.02
N VAL A 165 -4.59 11.38 1.85
CA VAL A 165 -5.18 10.24 2.56
C VAL A 165 -5.98 10.67 3.79
N TYR A 166 -5.80 11.93 4.23
CA TYR A 166 -6.53 12.57 5.32
C TYR A 166 -7.63 13.47 4.73
N ASN A 167 -8.70 12.88 4.21
CA ASN A 167 -9.85 13.63 3.71
C ASN A 167 -11.04 13.51 4.69
N PRO A 168 -11.47 14.61 5.33
CA PRO A 168 -12.62 14.61 6.25
C PRO A 168 -13.93 14.11 5.62
N ILE A 169 -14.06 14.18 4.30
CA ILE A 169 -15.27 13.81 3.56
C ILE A 169 -15.40 12.28 3.40
N LEU A 170 -14.31 11.52 3.59
CA LEU A 170 -14.23 10.07 3.39
C LEU A 170 -14.01 9.27 4.69
N GLY A 171 -14.25 9.90 5.85
CA GLY A 171 -13.95 9.33 7.15
C GLY A 171 -12.46 9.39 7.48
N GLN A 172 -12.15 9.44 8.77
CA GLN A 172 -10.78 9.41 9.25
C GLN A 172 -10.18 8.03 8.92
N LYS A 173 -9.21 7.99 8.00
CA LYS A 173 -8.45 6.77 7.74
C LYS A 173 -7.46 6.58 8.89
N GLU A 174 -7.53 5.43 9.54
CA GLU A 174 -6.51 5.07 10.52
C GLU A 174 -5.18 4.88 9.80
N LEU A 175 -4.18 5.58 10.32
CA LEU A 175 -2.81 5.56 9.85
C LEU A 175 -1.97 4.85 10.89
N GLU A 176 -1.46 3.67 10.52
CA GLU A 176 -0.37 3.04 11.23
C GLU A 176 0.94 3.35 10.52
N SER A 177 1.97 3.67 11.29
CA SER A 177 3.29 3.96 10.74
C SER A 177 4.41 3.42 11.61
N VAL A 178 5.46 2.91 10.97
CA VAL A 178 6.65 2.40 11.65
C VAL A 178 7.90 2.87 10.91
N VAL A 179 8.88 3.31 11.69
CA VAL A 179 10.23 3.58 11.19
C VAL A 179 11.00 2.27 11.30
N GLY A 180 11.51 1.80 10.18
CA GLY A 180 12.33 0.60 10.09
C GLY A 180 13.70 0.89 9.50
N CYS A 181 14.56 -0.13 9.50
CA CYS A 181 15.89 -0.03 8.92
C CYS A 181 16.25 -1.35 8.24
N TRP A 182 16.74 -1.27 7.00
CA TRP A 182 17.52 -2.36 6.43
C TRP A 182 18.91 -2.27 7.01
N THR A 183 19.39 -3.35 7.61
CA THR A 183 20.72 -3.44 8.26
C THR A 183 21.46 -4.65 7.72
N VAL A 184 22.74 -4.49 7.42
CA VAL A 184 23.60 -5.60 7.01
C VAL A 184 24.15 -6.29 8.26
N ASN A 185 24.10 -7.62 8.28
CA ASN A 185 24.74 -8.45 9.30
C ASN A 185 25.26 -9.74 8.66
N ASP A 186 26.36 -10.28 9.18
CA ASP A 186 26.93 -11.55 8.73
C ASP A 186 26.09 -12.76 9.16
N ASP A 187 25.37 -12.65 10.28
CA ASP A 187 24.39 -13.64 10.73
C ASP A 187 23.08 -13.48 9.92
N PRO A 188 22.68 -14.50 9.13
CA PRO A 188 21.44 -14.47 8.34
C PRO A 188 20.17 -14.17 9.14
N LEU A 189 20.11 -14.59 10.41
CA LEU A 189 18.95 -14.33 11.28
C LEU A 189 18.89 -12.87 11.77
N MET A 190 20.03 -12.19 11.78
CA MET A 190 20.15 -10.78 12.15
C MET A 190 20.22 -9.84 10.95
N ASN A 191 20.53 -10.35 9.75
CA ASN A 191 20.53 -9.55 8.53
C ASN A 191 19.12 -9.04 8.24
N ARG A 192 18.99 -7.77 7.85
CA ARG A 192 17.75 -7.11 7.46
C ARG A 192 17.87 -6.46 6.09
N SER A 193 18.84 -6.86 5.28
CA SER A 193 19.09 -6.31 3.95
C SER A 193 19.15 -7.43 2.92
N GLY A 194 17.99 -8.06 2.72
CA GLY A 194 17.85 -9.30 1.95
C GLY A 194 17.64 -9.12 0.45
N GLY A 195 17.44 -7.89 -0.03
CA GLY A 195 17.13 -7.61 -1.44
C GLY A 195 15.68 -7.93 -1.80
N CYS A 196 15.31 -7.71 -3.07
CA CYS A 196 13.95 -7.97 -3.56
C CYS A 196 13.68 -9.48 -3.71
N TYR A 197 12.43 -9.82 -4.08
CA TYR A 197 11.95 -11.19 -4.24
C TYR A 197 12.79 -12.08 -5.19
N ASN A 198 13.56 -11.48 -6.10
CA ASN A 198 14.46 -12.22 -6.99
C ASN A 198 15.64 -12.86 -6.24
N ASN A 199 15.97 -12.36 -5.05
CA ASN A 199 17.02 -12.90 -4.18
C ASN A 199 16.41 -13.92 -3.22
N GLN A 200 15.99 -15.08 -3.73
CA GLN A 200 15.16 -16.04 -2.98
C GLN A 200 15.78 -16.47 -1.64
N ASP A 201 17.11 -16.63 -1.60
CA ASP A 201 17.84 -17.10 -0.41
C ASP A 201 17.87 -16.07 0.74
N THR A 202 17.88 -14.78 0.39
CA THR A 202 18.05 -13.69 1.37
C THR A 202 16.80 -12.84 1.55
N PHE A 203 15.81 -12.94 0.67
CA PHE A 203 14.62 -12.09 0.64
C PHE A 203 13.88 -12.05 1.99
N LEU A 204 13.71 -13.19 2.66
CA LEU A 204 12.98 -13.25 3.93
C LEU A 204 13.78 -12.72 5.14
N GLN A 205 15.07 -12.45 4.96
CA GLN A 205 15.90 -11.79 5.97
C GLN A 205 15.47 -10.32 6.16
N ASN A 206 14.85 -9.68 5.18
CA ASN A 206 14.33 -8.31 5.31
C ASN A 206 13.40 -8.15 6.55
N PRO A 207 13.19 -6.92 7.04
CA PRO A 207 12.19 -6.63 8.06
C PRO A 207 10.81 -7.15 7.62
N GLN A 208 10.03 -7.65 8.57
CA GLN A 208 8.71 -8.22 8.28
C GLN A 208 7.68 -7.59 9.20
N TYR A 209 6.61 -7.05 8.64
CA TYR A 209 5.57 -6.38 9.40
C TYR A 209 4.24 -7.10 9.17
N ILE A 210 3.58 -7.51 10.24
CA ILE A 210 2.27 -8.16 10.18
C ILE A 210 1.16 -7.16 10.47
N PHE A 211 0.05 -7.29 9.74
CA PHE A 211 -1.20 -6.60 10.04
C PHE A 211 -2.41 -7.47 9.72
N THR A 212 -3.55 -7.16 10.33
CA THR A 212 -4.80 -7.90 10.16
C THR A 212 -5.84 -7.05 9.46
N VAL A 213 -6.47 -7.63 8.43
CA VAL A 213 -7.64 -7.05 7.77
C VAL A 213 -8.89 -7.67 8.41
N PRO A 214 -9.79 -6.86 9.00
CA PRO A 214 -10.90 -7.37 9.80
C PRO A 214 -12.04 -7.96 8.96
N GLU A 215 -12.22 -7.48 7.73
CA GLU A 215 -13.36 -7.80 6.86
C GLU A 215 -12.96 -7.98 5.38
N ASP A 216 -13.80 -8.65 4.60
CA ASP A 216 -13.55 -8.90 3.19
C ASP A 216 -13.78 -7.67 2.30
N GLY A 217 -12.97 -7.53 1.24
CA GLY A 217 -13.14 -6.46 0.27
C GLY A 217 -12.71 -5.09 0.80
N HIS A 218 -11.86 -5.08 1.82
CA HIS A 218 -11.42 -3.86 2.46
C HIS A 218 -10.23 -3.22 1.73
N LYS A 219 -10.28 -1.91 1.49
CA LYS A 219 -9.22 -1.20 0.75
C LYS A 219 -8.09 -0.81 1.70
N VAL A 220 -6.89 -1.33 1.42
CA VAL A 220 -5.67 -1.01 2.15
C VAL A 220 -4.69 -0.32 1.21
N ILE A 221 -4.12 0.80 1.65
CA ILE A 221 -3.05 1.51 0.96
C ILE A 221 -1.79 1.35 1.79
N MET A 222 -0.73 0.81 1.19
CA MET A 222 0.58 0.64 1.81
C MET A 222 1.56 1.59 1.14
N SER A 223 2.43 2.21 1.93
CA SER A 223 3.45 3.12 1.44
C SER A 223 4.78 2.84 2.12
N LEU A 224 5.84 2.73 1.32
CA LEU A 224 7.21 2.61 1.77
C LEU A 224 7.98 3.84 1.30
N GLN A 225 8.59 4.54 2.25
CA GLN A 225 9.35 5.76 1.99
C GLN A 225 10.77 5.59 2.52
N GLN A 226 11.78 5.82 1.69
CA GLN A 226 13.17 5.84 2.13
C GLN A 226 13.56 7.20 2.74
N LYS A 227 14.60 7.19 3.57
CA LYS A 227 15.19 8.42 4.13
C LYS A 227 15.68 9.34 3.01
N ASP A 228 15.50 10.64 3.19
CA ASP A 228 15.97 11.64 2.24
C ASP A 228 17.50 11.71 2.25
N LEU A 229 18.13 11.34 1.13
CA LEU A 229 19.58 11.34 0.97
C LEU A 229 20.10 12.57 0.21
N ARG A 230 19.25 13.56 -0.12
CA ARG A 230 19.65 14.75 -0.90
C ARG A 230 20.81 15.54 -0.27
N THR A 231 20.94 15.50 1.06
CA THR A 231 22.07 16.09 1.79
C THR A 231 23.44 15.49 1.39
N TYR A 232 23.46 14.26 0.87
CA TYR A 232 24.66 13.52 0.47
C TYR A 232 24.97 13.59 -1.03
N ARG A 233 24.21 14.35 -1.84
CA ARG A 233 24.47 14.52 -3.28
C ARG A 233 25.92 14.89 -3.60
N ARG A 234 26.52 15.77 -2.78
CA ARG A 234 27.92 16.22 -2.95
C ARG A 234 28.95 15.10 -2.80
N MET A 235 28.55 13.95 -2.25
CA MET A 235 29.40 12.77 -2.08
C MET A 235 29.20 11.72 -3.19
N GLY A 236 28.50 12.05 -4.28
CA GLY A 236 28.32 11.15 -5.43
C GLY A 236 27.39 9.97 -5.19
N ARG A 237 26.61 9.98 -4.09
CA ARG A 237 25.60 8.94 -3.82
C ARG A 237 24.33 9.18 -4.63
N PRO A 238 23.64 8.13 -5.10
CA PRO A 238 22.33 8.28 -5.76
C PRO A 238 21.32 8.89 -4.78
N ASP A 239 20.40 9.69 -5.30
CA ASP A 239 19.37 10.38 -4.51
C ASP A 239 18.43 9.40 -3.79
N ASN A 240 18.16 8.25 -4.43
CA ASN A 240 17.25 7.22 -3.98
C ASN A 240 17.80 5.84 -4.36
N TYR A 241 17.50 4.83 -3.53
CA TYR A 241 17.62 3.43 -3.91
C TYR A 241 16.35 2.98 -4.65
N ILE A 242 16.47 1.97 -5.51
CA ILE A 242 15.31 1.24 -6.02
C ILE A 242 14.71 0.45 -4.86
N ILE A 243 13.50 0.81 -4.45
CA ILE A 243 12.80 0.20 -3.31
C ILE A 243 11.47 -0.37 -3.76
N GLY A 244 10.97 -1.35 -3.01
CA GLY A 244 9.68 -1.98 -3.21
C GLY A 244 9.29 -2.83 -2.02
N PHE A 245 8.11 -3.42 -2.05
CA PHE A 245 7.66 -4.33 -1.01
C PHE A 245 6.77 -5.43 -1.54
N GLU A 246 6.76 -6.54 -0.81
CA GLU A 246 5.94 -7.70 -1.09
C GLU A 246 4.92 -7.92 0.02
N LEU A 247 3.75 -8.40 -0.36
CA LEU A 247 2.65 -8.69 0.55
C LEU A 247 2.29 -10.17 0.44
N PHE A 248 2.33 -10.88 1.57
CA PHE A 248 1.95 -12.28 1.67
C PHE A 248 0.75 -12.44 2.61
N LYS A 249 -0.22 -13.25 2.22
CA LYS A 249 -1.26 -13.72 3.13
C LYS A 249 -0.69 -14.88 3.95
N VAL A 250 -0.89 -14.81 5.27
CA VAL A 250 -0.27 -15.73 6.23
C VAL A 250 -1.28 -16.31 7.20
N GLU A 251 -0.78 -17.15 8.10
CA GLU A 251 -1.54 -17.84 9.12
C GLU A 251 -2.22 -16.90 10.09
N MET A 252 -3.44 -17.26 10.47
CA MET A 252 -4.30 -16.48 11.37
C MET A 252 -3.70 -16.30 12.77
N ASN A 253 -2.77 -17.17 13.17
CA ASN A 253 -2.08 -17.13 14.45
C ASN A 253 -0.56 -16.92 14.33
N ARG A 254 -0.07 -16.38 13.19
CA ARG A 254 1.35 -16.08 12.99
C ARG A 254 1.86 -15.09 14.05
N LYS A 255 2.89 -15.50 14.79
CA LYS A 255 3.57 -14.67 15.81
C LYS A 255 5.03 -14.35 15.48
N PHE A 256 5.67 -15.20 14.68
CA PHE A 256 7.10 -15.22 14.38
C PHE A 256 7.38 -14.89 12.91
N ARG A 257 8.63 -14.53 12.59
CA ARG A 257 9.11 -14.22 11.22
C ARG A 257 8.94 -15.39 10.29
N LEU A 258 8.53 -15.14 9.04
CA LEU A 258 8.53 -16.09 7.93
C LEU A 258 9.96 -16.41 7.51
N HIS A 259 10.24 -17.68 7.26
CA HIS A 259 11.56 -18.13 6.79
C HIS A 259 11.51 -18.87 5.46
N HIS A 260 10.35 -19.40 5.09
CA HIS A 260 10.12 -20.00 3.77
C HIS A 260 8.70 -19.70 3.27
N LEU A 261 8.49 -19.80 1.96
CA LEU A 261 7.22 -19.49 1.28
C LEU A 261 6.60 -20.73 0.63
N TYR A 262 6.36 -21.80 1.41
CA TYR A 262 5.84 -23.07 0.87
C TYR A 262 4.35 -23.03 0.52
N ILE A 263 3.54 -22.31 1.30
CA ILE A 263 2.08 -22.29 1.15
C ILE A 263 1.48 -20.88 1.21
N GLN A 264 2.30 -19.86 1.45
CA GLN A 264 1.85 -18.48 1.53
C GLN A 264 1.43 -17.96 0.16
N GLU A 265 0.27 -17.30 0.10
CA GLU A 265 -0.22 -16.65 -1.10
C GLU A 265 0.46 -15.28 -1.24
N ARG A 266 1.09 -15.02 -2.39
CA ARG A 266 1.59 -13.68 -2.73
C ARG A 266 0.41 -12.76 -3.05
N ALA A 267 -0.09 -12.10 -2.02
CA ALA A 267 -1.24 -11.22 -2.08
C ALA A 267 -0.96 -9.92 -2.85
N GLY A 268 0.30 -9.50 -3.03
CA GLY A 268 0.63 -8.35 -3.87
C GLY A 268 2.12 -8.00 -3.92
N THR A 269 2.48 -7.19 -4.90
CA THR A 269 3.83 -6.64 -5.10
C THR A 269 3.70 -5.15 -5.46
N SER A 270 4.54 -4.31 -4.88
CA SER A 270 4.65 -2.92 -5.32
C SER A 270 5.48 -2.84 -6.60
N THR A 271 5.39 -1.71 -7.31
CA THR A 271 6.42 -1.37 -8.28
C THR A 271 7.76 -1.16 -7.56
N TYR A 272 8.85 -1.53 -8.24
CA TYR A 272 10.21 -1.24 -7.80
C TYR A 272 10.72 -0.08 -8.64
N ILE A 273 10.98 1.05 -7.99
CA ILE A 273 11.41 2.28 -8.65
C ILE A 273 12.31 3.08 -7.71
N ASP A 274 13.20 3.88 -8.27
CA ASP A 274 14.15 4.77 -7.58
C ASP A 274 13.51 6.11 -7.16
N THR A 275 12.28 6.05 -6.64
CA THR A 275 11.62 7.21 -6.02
C THR A 275 11.79 7.19 -4.51
N ARG A 276 11.62 8.36 -3.89
CA ARG A 276 11.64 8.46 -2.42
C ARG A 276 10.52 7.64 -1.77
N THR A 277 9.38 7.48 -2.44
CA THR A 277 8.19 6.80 -1.91
C THR A 277 7.54 5.94 -2.98
N VAL A 278 7.25 4.69 -2.61
CA VAL A 278 6.43 3.76 -3.41
C VAL A 278 5.13 3.45 -2.67
N PHE A 279 4.07 3.14 -3.42
CA PHE A 279 2.76 2.83 -2.85
C PHE A 279 2.08 1.67 -3.58
N LEU A 280 1.23 0.95 -2.86
CA LEU A 280 0.33 -0.07 -3.40
C LEU A 280 -1.04 0.11 -2.75
N SER A 281 -2.09 0.15 -3.57
CA SER A 281 -3.48 0.16 -3.10
C SER A 281 -4.14 -1.14 -3.55
N LYS A 282 -4.70 -1.91 -2.60
CA LYS A 282 -5.36 -3.19 -2.92
C LYS A 282 -6.59 -3.43 -2.05
N TYR A 283 -7.58 -4.09 -2.61
CA TYR A 283 -8.71 -4.66 -1.87
C TYR A 283 -8.29 -6.04 -1.36
N LEU A 284 -8.30 -6.23 -0.04
CA LEU A 284 -7.85 -7.44 0.62
C LEU A 284 -9.04 -8.19 1.23
N LYS A 285 -8.92 -9.52 1.30
CA LYS A 285 -9.84 -10.36 2.07
C LYS A 285 -9.48 -10.30 3.55
N LYS A 286 -10.41 -10.65 4.42
CA LYS A 286 -10.17 -10.84 5.84
C LYS A 286 -9.01 -11.83 6.06
N GLY A 287 -8.10 -11.48 6.96
CA GLY A 287 -6.96 -12.34 7.32
C GLY A 287 -5.74 -11.56 7.77
N ASN A 288 -4.66 -12.30 8.02
CA ASN A 288 -3.37 -11.74 8.37
C ASN A 288 -2.48 -11.63 7.14
N TYR A 289 -1.72 -10.55 7.08
CA TYR A 289 -0.78 -10.28 6.00
C TYR A 289 0.58 -9.87 6.55
N VAL A 290 1.65 -10.38 5.94
CA VAL A 290 3.01 -9.93 6.18
C VAL A 290 3.47 -9.07 5.00
N LEU A 291 3.89 -7.86 5.34
CA LEU A 291 4.44 -6.84 4.46
C LEU A 291 5.95 -6.80 4.64
N ILE A 292 6.68 -7.07 3.56
CA ILE A 292 8.15 -7.17 3.55
C ILE A 292 8.71 -6.02 2.73
N PRO A 293 9.14 -4.91 3.36
CA PRO A 293 9.83 -3.82 2.67
C PRO A 293 11.25 -4.23 2.28
N THR A 294 11.63 -3.91 1.04
CA THR A 294 12.92 -4.31 0.47
C THR A 294 13.57 -3.19 -0.32
N MET A 295 14.89 -3.21 -0.37
CA MET A 295 15.65 -2.62 -1.48
C MET A 295 15.76 -3.64 -2.61
N PHE A 296 15.93 -3.17 -3.84
CA PHE A 296 16.12 -4.06 -4.97
C PHE A 296 17.39 -4.91 -4.82
N GLN A 297 18.50 -4.27 -4.46
CA GLN A 297 19.77 -4.91 -4.13
C GLN A 297 19.86 -5.21 -2.64
N HIS A 298 20.44 -6.36 -2.29
CA HIS A 298 20.76 -6.74 -0.91
C HIS A 298 22.04 -6.03 -0.41
N GLY A 299 22.35 -6.18 0.88
CA GLY A 299 23.65 -5.78 1.44
C GLY A 299 23.88 -4.28 1.61
N ARG A 300 22.82 -3.49 1.75
CA ARG A 300 22.91 -2.04 2.06
C ARG A 300 22.17 -1.69 3.35
N THR A 301 22.66 -0.66 4.04
CA THR A 301 22.00 -0.13 5.24
C THR A 301 21.27 1.17 4.91
N SER A 302 19.97 1.24 5.21
CA SER A 302 19.18 2.47 5.07
C SER A 302 17.91 2.42 5.90
N GLU A 303 17.52 3.58 6.42
CA GLU A 303 16.25 3.76 7.14
C GLU A 303 15.09 3.96 6.17
N PHE A 304 13.92 3.52 6.59
CA PHE A 304 12.66 3.71 5.87
C PHE A 304 11.51 3.98 6.83
N LEU A 305 10.41 4.47 6.25
CA LEU A 305 9.14 4.69 6.91
C LEU A 305 8.07 3.92 6.16
N LEU A 306 7.47 2.96 6.85
CA LEU A 306 6.38 2.14 6.35
C LEU A 306 5.07 2.67 6.91
N ARG A 307 4.06 2.80 6.06
CA ARG A 307 2.73 3.30 6.43
C ARG A 307 1.63 2.43 5.85
N ILE A 308 0.59 2.21 6.63
CA ILE A 308 -0.65 1.58 6.19
C ILE A 308 -1.81 2.54 6.44
N PHE A 309 -2.61 2.75 5.42
CA PHE A 309 -3.83 3.53 5.49
C PHE A 309 -5.02 2.63 5.21
N SER A 310 -6.00 2.71 6.09
CA SER A 310 -7.17 1.85 6.11
C SER A 310 -8.38 2.61 6.64
N GLU A 311 -9.57 2.31 6.12
CA GLU A 311 -10.84 2.88 6.65
C GLU A 311 -11.29 2.20 7.95
N LEU A 312 -10.76 1.01 8.22
CA LEU A 312 -10.96 0.27 9.46
C LEU A 312 -9.66 0.24 10.28
N PRO A 313 -9.74 0.12 11.61
CA PRO A 313 -8.57 -0.06 12.43
C PRO A 313 -7.73 -1.25 11.99
N VAL A 314 -6.45 -1.00 11.77
CA VAL A 314 -5.46 -2.01 11.43
C VAL A 314 -4.31 -1.83 12.41
N GLN A 315 -3.82 -2.91 13.00
CA GLN A 315 -2.64 -2.85 13.87
C GLN A 315 -1.43 -3.35 13.09
N LEU A 316 -0.43 -2.48 12.91
CA LEU A 316 0.84 -2.84 12.29
C LEU A 316 1.86 -3.21 13.36
N ARG A 317 2.48 -4.39 13.24
CA ARG A 317 3.49 -4.85 14.20
C ARG A 317 4.66 -5.50 13.49
N GLU A 318 5.87 -5.26 13.97
CA GLU A 318 7.05 -5.98 13.48
C GLU A 318 7.10 -7.42 14.01
N LEU A 319 7.46 -8.35 13.13
CA LEU A 319 7.85 -9.71 13.48
C LEU A 319 9.36 -9.72 13.73
N THR A 320 9.74 -9.71 15.01
CA THR A 320 11.15 -9.64 15.44
C THR A 320 11.72 -10.97 15.91
N LEU A 321 10.87 -11.94 16.22
CA LEU A 321 11.25 -13.25 16.73
C LEU A 321 11.18 -14.29 15.62
N ASP A 322 12.25 -15.06 15.45
CA ASP A 322 12.31 -16.15 14.47
C ASP A 322 11.56 -17.40 14.94
N MET A 323 11.51 -17.63 16.26
CA MET A 323 10.86 -18.79 16.88
C MET A 323 10.47 -18.48 18.34
N PRO A 324 9.68 -19.34 19.02
CA PRO A 324 9.35 -19.18 20.44
C PRO A 324 10.62 -19.05 21.30
N LYS A 325 10.69 -18.02 22.15
CA LYS A 325 11.82 -17.86 23.08
C LYS A 325 11.82 -18.93 24.15
N MET A 326 13.02 -19.40 24.52
CA MET A 326 13.18 -20.27 25.67
C MET A 326 12.88 -19.48 26.95
N SER A 327 12.04 -20.00 27.84
CA SER A 327 11.66 -19.38 29.10
C SER A 327 11.76 -20.37 30.26
N CYS A 328 11.84 -19.90 31.50
CA CYS A 328 11.94 -20.74 32.70
C CYS A 328 10.76 -21.72 32.83
N TRP A 329 9.58 -21.37 32.29
CA TRP A 329 8.39 -22.22 32.23
C TRP A 329 8.56 -23.45 31.33
N ASN A 330 9.55 -23.44 30.45
CA ASN A 330 9.85 -24.56 29.56
C ASN A 330 10.50 -25.72 30.30
N LEU A 331 11.08 -25.50 31.49
CA LEU A 331 11.56 -26.58 32.37
C LEU A 331 10.39 -27.45 32.88
N ALA A 332 9.24 -26.83 33.17
CA ALA A 332 8.05 -27.54 33.66
C ALA A 332 7.12 -28.03 32.55
N ARG A 333 7.09 -27.33 31.40
CA ARG A 333 6.13 -27.62 30.32
C ARG A 333 6.76 -28.20 29.05
N GLY A 334 8.08 -28.11 28.86
CA GLY A 334 8.79 -28.51 27.64
C GLY A 334 8.84 -27.41 26.57
N TYR A 335 9.88 -27.44 25.74
CA TYR A 335 10.08 -26.53 24.60
C TYR A 335 9.53 -27.15 23.29
N PRO A 336 8.99 -26.36 22.35
CA PRO A 336 8.65 -26.86 21.02
C PRO A 336 9.84 -27.53 20.33
N LYS A 337 9.58 -28.60 19.58
CA LYS A 337 10.56 -29.35 18.79
C LYS A 337 10.13 -29.54 17.35
N VAL A 338 8.84 -29.34 17.07
CA VAL A 338 8.26 -29.49 15.75
C VAL A 338 7.41 -28.25 15.49
N VAL A 339 7.50 -27.70 14.29
CA VAL A 339 6.56 -26.70 13.80
C VAL A 339 5.68 -27.37 12.75
N THR A 340 4.38 -27.10 12.80
CA THR A 340 3.43 -27.63 11.82
C THR A 340 2.58 -26.50 11.24
N GLN A 341 2.56 -26.43 9.93
CA GLN A 341 1.74 -25.52 9.16
C GLN A 341 0.63 -26.31 8.47
N ILE A 342 -0.61 -25.80 8.51
CA ILE A 342 -1.76 -26.42 7.87
C ILE A 342 -2.56 -25.37 7.10
N THR A 343 -2.87 -25.67 5.84
CA THR A 343 -3.89 -24.96 5.05
C THR A 343 -5.08 -25.87 4.85
N VAL A 344 -6.25 -25.46 5.34
CA VAL A 344 -7.50 -26.14 5.05
C VAL A 344 -8.18 -25.42 3.89
N HIS A 345 -8.27 -26.09 2.75
CA HIS A 345 -8.80 -25.52 1.51
C HIS A 345 -10.31 -25.54 1.47
N SER A 346 -10.93 -26.72 1.56
CA SER A 346 -12.38 -26.86 1.46
C SER A 346 -12.94 -27.93 2.39
N ALA A 347 -14.24 -27.83 2.68
CA ALA A 347 -15.04 -28.93 3.20
C ALA A 347 -16.31 -29.09 2.35
N GLU A 348 -16.55 -30.31 1.88
CA GLU A 348 -17.53 -30.59 0.83
C GLU A 348 -18.48 -31.70 1.23
N GLY A 349 -19.71 -31.64 0.72
CA GLY A 349 -20.75 -32.63 0.99
C GLY A 349 -21.21 -32.61 2.46
N LEU A 350 -21.25 -31.44 3.08
CA LEU A 350 -21.63 -31.30 4.49
C LEU A 350 -23.09 -31.71 4.75
N GLU A 351 -23.30 -32.44 5.85
CA GLU A 351 -24.60 -32.97 6.27
C GLU A 351 -25.61 -31.84 6.57
N LYS A 352 -26.80 -31.92 5.96
CA LYS A 352 -27.97 -31.10 6.34
C LYS A 352 -28.84 -31.89 7.32
N LYS A 353 -29.31 -31.25 8.40
CA LYS A 353 -30.26 -31.88 9.33
C LYS A 353 -31.68 -31.89 8.76
N TYR A 354 -32.02 -30.88 7.95
CA TYR A 354 -33.32 -30.75 7.28
C TYR A 354 -33.10 -30.31 5.82
N ALA A 355 -34.02 -30.68 4.92
CA ALA A 355 -33.90 -30.37 3.49
C ALA A 355 -33.73 -28.85 3.21
N ASN A 356 -34.43 -28.02 3.98
CA ASN A 356 -34.44 -26.55 3.84
C ASN A 356 -33.49 -25.84 4.82
N GLU A 357 -32.53 -26.55 5.43
CA GLU A 357 -31.56 -25.93 6.33
C GLU A 357 -30.49 -25.14 5.58
N ASN A 358 -30.26 -23.90 6.01
CA ASN A 358 -29.08 -23.12 5.62
C ASN A 358 -27.88 -23.57 6.46
N VAL A 359 -26.83 -24.06 5.80
CA VAL A 359 -25.59 -24.48 6.46
C VAL A 359 -24.58 -23.34 6.36
N ASN A 360 -24.08 -22.87 7.51
CA ASN A 360 -23.10 -21.79 7.59
C ASN A 360 -21.80 -22.31 8.20
N PRO A 361 -20.97 -23.05 7.43
CA PRO A 361 -19.87 -23.79 8.02
C PRO A 361 -18.68 -22.89 8.36
N TYR A 362 -17.98 -23.25 9.43
CA TYR A 362 -16.70 -22.68 9.84
C TYR A 362 -15.78 -23.76 10.42
N LEU A 363 -14.48 -23.48 10.43
CA LEU A 363 -13.44 -24.37 10.92
C LEU A 363 -12.98 -23.96 12.30
N VAL A 364 -12.62 -24.96 13.10
CA VAL A 364 -11.79 -24.80 14.29
C VAL A 364 -10.61 -25.76 14.19
N ILE A 365 -9.41 -25.23 13.99
CA ILE A 365 -8.16 -25.98 13.91
C ILE A 365 -7.51 -25.92 15.29
N LYS A 366 -7.31 -27.07 15.93
CA LYS A 366 -6.78 -27.16 17.30
C LYS A 366 -5.48 -27.94 17.34
N CYS A 367 -4.57 -27.51 18.19
CA CYS A 367 -3.40 -28.27 18.59
C CYS A 367 -3.18 -28.06 20.10
N GLY A 368 -3.53 -29.06 20.91
CA GLY A 368 -3.51 -28.95 22.38
C GLY A 368 -4.44 -27.83 22.88
N LYS A 369 -3.86 -26.76 23.42
CA LYS A 369 -4.59 -25.59 23.96
C LYS A 369 -4.76 -24.45 22.96
N GLU A 370 -4.01 -24.47 21.86
CA GLU A 370 -4.11 -23.43 20.83
C GLU A 370 -5.23 -23.77 19.85
N GLU A 371 -6.01 -22.77 19.45
CA GLU A 371 -7.03 -22.92 18.42
C GLU A 371 -7.06 -21.73 17.47
N VAL A 372 -7.38 -22.02 16.21
CA VAL A 372 -7.59 -21.05 15.14
C VAL A 372 -8.98 -21.27 14.56
N ARG A 373 -9.72 -20.19 14.32
CA ARG A 373 -11.06 -20.25 13.72
C ARG A 373 -11.08 -19.57 12.37
N SER A 374 -11.72 -20.20 11.38
CA SER A 374 -11.95 -19.58 10.08
C SER A 374 -13.10 -18.58 10.14
N PRO A 375 -13.23 -17.69 9.13
CA PRO A 375 -14.49 -17.02 8.85
C PRO A 375 -15.62 -18.02 8.58
N ILE A 376 -16.86 -17.59 8.80
CA ILE A 376 -18.08 -18.36 8.50
C ILE A 376 -18.39 -18.23 7.02
N GLN A 377 -18.53 -19.36 6.33
CA GLN A 377 -19.05 -19.41 4.96
C GLN A 377 -20.58 -19.42 5.01
N LYS A 378 -21.25 -18.60 4.21
CA LYS A 378 -22.71 -18.44 4.30
C LYS A 378 -23.42 -19.39 3.34
N ASN A 379 -24.45 -20.07 3.86
CA ASN A 379 -25.41 -20.86 3.10
C ASN A 379 -24.79 -21.80 2.05
N THR A 380 -23.87 -22.67 2.48
CA THR A 380 -23.20 -23.63 1.60
C THR A 380 -22.90 -24.95 2.30
N VAL A 381 -22.97 -26.04 1.54
CA VAL A 381 -22.49 -27.38 1.92
C VAL A 381 -21.15 -27.73 1.25
N HIS A 382 -20.64 -26.83 0.41
CA HIS A 382 -19.32 -26.86 -0.22
C HIS A 382 -18.61 -25.55 0.11
N ALA A 383 -17.88 -25.57 1.23
CA ALA A 383 -17.27 -24.38 1.80
C ALA A 383 -15.79 -24.31 1.42
N ILE A 384 -15.37 -23.18 0.88
CA ILE A 384 -13.97 -22.85 0.61
C ILE A 384 -13.48 -21.95 1.74
N PHE A 385 -12.45 -22.36 2.45
CA PHE A 385 -11.93 -21.66 3.62
C PHE A 385 -10.57 -21.02 3.37
N ASP A 386 -9.67 -21.70 2.66
CA ASP A 386 -8.26 -21.35 2.48
C ASP A 386 -7.62 -20.78 3.78
N THR A 387 -7.95 -21.43 4.89
CA THR A 387 -7.57 -20.96 6.23
C THR A 387 -6.26 -21.61 6.62
N GLN A 388 -5.29 -20.78 6.99
CA GLN A 388 -3.95 -21.20 7.35
C GLN A 388 -3.71 -21.04 8.86
N ALA A 389 -3.07 -22.03 9.46
CA ALA A 389 -2.65 -22.02 10.86
C ALA A 389 -1.24 -22.60 11.00
N ILE A 390 -0.49 -22.09 11.98
CA ILE A 390 0.85 -22.57 12.34
C ILE A 390 0.90 -22.91 13.82
N PHE A 391 1.47 -24.06 14.18
CA PHE A 391 1.56 -24.52 15.56
C PHE A 391 2.99 -24.94 15.90
N TYR A 392 3.51 -24.43 17.01
CA TYR A 392 4.79 -24.83 17.58
C TYR A 392 4.56 -25.89 18.64
N ARG A 393 4.87 -27.14 18.30
CA ARG A 393 4.49 -28.36 19.02
C ARG A 393 5.70 -28.94 19.75
N ARG A 394 5.47 -29.51 20.94
CA ARG A 394 6.53 -30.18 21.73
C ARG A 394 6.79 -31.62 21.31
N THR A 395 5.74 -32.27 20.82
CA THR A 395 5.73 -33.66 20.34
C THR A 395 4.68 -33.76 19.25
N THR A 396 4.84 -34.75 18.37
CA THR A 396 3.85 -35.14 17.37
C THR A 396 2.68 -35.92 18.00
N ASP A 397 2.82 -36.44 19.22
CA ASP A 397 1.77 -37.20 19.93
C ASP A 397 0.49 -36.38 20.21
N ILE A 398 0.60 -35.04 20.21
CA ILE A 398 -0.56 -34.16 20.31
C ILE A 398 -1.03 -33.87 18.89
N PRO A 399 -2.15 -34.46 18.44
CA PRO A 399 -2.56 -34.34 17.06
C PRO A 399 -3.16 -32.96 16.77
N ILE A 400 -3.14 -32.59 15.50
CA ILE A 400 -3.90 -31.48 14.96
C ILE A 400 -5.32 -31.96 14.68
N ILE A 401 -6.30 -31.29 15.28
CA ILE A 401 -7.72 -31.61 15.11
C ILE A 401 -8.37 -30.49 14.32
N VAL A 402 -8.83 -30.81 13.12
CA VAL A 402 -9.62 -29.89 12.29
C VAL A 402 -11.09 -30.23 12.47
N GLN A 403 -11.85 -29.32 13.06
CA GLN A 403 -13.28 -29.49 13.29
C GLN A 403 -14.08 -28.60 12.34
N VAL A 404 -15.15 -29.14 11.77
CA VAL A 404 -16.12 -28.40 10.97
C VAL A 404 -17.38 -28.23 11.79
N TRP A 405 -17.82 -26.99 11.92
CA TRP A 405 -19.01 -26.58 12.67
C TRP A 405 -19.95 -25.82 11.76
N ASN A 406 -21.25 -25.89 12.03
CA ASN A 406 -22.29 -25.11 11.38
C ASN A 406 -22.78 -24.04 12.36
N SER A 407 -22.58 -22.77 12.01
CA SER A 407 -22.98 -21.64 12.84
C SER A 407 -24.51 -21.47 12.83
N ARG A 408 -25.11 -21.43 14.02
CA ARG A 408 -26.56 -21.34 14.22
C ARG A 408 -26.89 -20.25 15.25
N LYS A 409 -28.14 -19.77 15.25
CA LYS A 409 -28.59 -18.69 16.15
C LYS A 409 -28.42 -19.00 17.65
N PHE A 410 -28.57 -20.26 18.06
CA PHE A 410 -28.58 -20.63 19.49
C PHE A 410 -27.39 -21.48 19.91
N CYS A 411 -27.12 -22.57 19.18
CA CYS A 411 -26.02 -23.48 19.48
C CYS A 411 -25.47 -24.05 18.19
N ASP A 412 -24.17 -23.90 18.01
CA ASP A 412 -23.47 -24.37 16.83
C ASP A 412 -23.49 -25.90 16.77
N GLN A 413 -23.69 -26.41 15.57
CA GLN A 413 -23.78 -27.84 15.32
C GLN A 413 -22.43 -28.36 14.86
N PHE A 414 -21.94 -29.41 15.54
CA PHE A 414 -20.75 -30.13 15.10
C PHE A 414 -21.07 -30.97 13.85
N LEU A 415 -20.38 -30.68 12.74
CA LEU A 415 -20.52 -31.39 11.48
C LEU A 415 -19.56 -32.57 11.38
N GLY A 416 -18.34 -32.43 11.91
CA GLY A 416 -17.38 -33.53 11.95
C GLY A 416 -15.97 -33.03 12.26
N GLN A 417 -15.02 -33.96 12.38
CA GLN A 417 -13.61 -33.62 12.53
C GLN A 417 -12.69 -34.59 11.80
N VAL A 418 -11.47 -34.15 11.58
CA VAL A 418 -10.33 -34.96 11.19
C VAL A 418 -9.23 -34.77 12.23
N THR A 419 -8.50 -35.85 12.52
CA THR A 419 -7.38 -35.88 13.46
C THR A 419 -6.13 -36.27 12.69
N LEU A 420 -5.10 -35.45 12.79
CA LEU A 420 -3.87 -35.53 12.00
C LEU A 420 -2.68 -35.57 12.95
N ASP A 421 -1.85 -36.60 12.86
CA ASP A 421 -0.62 -36.67 13.65
C ASP A 421 0.42 -35.66 13.13
N ALA A 422 0.39 -35.40 11.82
CA ALA A 422 1.20 -34.41 11.13
C ALA A 422 2.69 -34.62 11.41
N ASP A 423 3.17 -35.79 11.00
CA ASP A 423 4.55 -36.20 11.16
C ASP A 423 5.44 -35.46 10.14
N PRO A 424 6.67 -35.08 10.47
CA PRO A 424 7.61 -34.47 9.52
C PRO A 424 7.85 -35.31 8.25
N SER A 425 7.70 -36.64 8.33
CA SER A 425 7.79 -37.56 7.19
C SER A 425 6.55 -37.58 6.30
N ASP A 426 5.45 -36.92 6.71
CA ASP A 426 4.22 -36.89 5.92
C ASP A 426 4.42 -36.24 4.56
N CYS A 427 3.81 -36.81 3.52
CA CYS A 427 3.78 -36.19 2.21
C CYS A 427 3.14 -34.80 2.27
N ARG A 428 3.77 -33.83 1.58
CA ARG A 428 3.37 -32.41 1.52
C ARG A 428 2.23 -32.13 0.53
N ASP A 429 1.70 -33.15 -0.13
CA ASP A 429 0.63 -33.01 -1.13
C ASP A 429 -0.74 -32.66 -0.51
N LEU A 430 -1.66 -32.22 -1.36
CA LEU A 430 -3.06 -32.01 -0.99
C LEU A 430 -3.70 -33.35 -0.61
N LYS A 431 -4.23 -33.44 0.61
CA LYS A 431 -4.93 -34.62 1.13
C LYS A 431 -6.42 -34.33 1.26
N SER A 432 -7.24 -35.34 1.04
CA SER A 432 -8.68 -35.29 1.28
C SER A 432 -9.08 -36.43 2.21
N LEU A 433 -9.77 -36.12 3.32
CA LEU A 433 -10.19 -37.09 4.31
C LEU A 433 -11.67 -36.93 4.64
N TYR A 434 -12.36 -38.05 4.85
CA TYR A 434 -13.75 -38.03 5.31
C TYR A 434 -13.87 -37.48 6.73
N LEU A 435 -14.91 -36.70 6.97
CA LEU A 435 -15.25 -36.22 8.31
C LEU A 435 -15.66 -37.39 9.21
N ARG A 436 -15.32 -37.31 10.50
CA ARG A 436 -15.66 -38.32 11.50
C ARG A 436 -16.35 -37.72 12.71
N LYS A 437 -17.04 -38.57 13.48
CA LYS A 437 -17.54 -38.19 14.83
C LYS A 437 -16.37 -37.92 15.79
N LYS A 438 -16.66 -37.31 16.94
CA LYS A 438 -15.68 -37.19 18.03
C LYS A 438 -15.25 -38.59 18.49
N GLY A 439 -13.97 -38.76 18.81
CA GLY A 439 -13.40 -40.05 19.24
C GLY A 439 -12.15 -40.50 18.49
N GLY A 440 -11.58 -39.67 17.61
CA GLY A 440 -10.31 -39.95 16.93
C GLY A 440 -10.44 -40.65 15.57
N PRO A 441 -9.35 -41.18 15.01
CA PRO A 441 -9.29 -41.71 13.64
C PRO A 441 -10.20 -42.92 13.38
N THR A 442 -10.50 -43.71 14.40
CA THR A 442 -11.37 -44.90 14.31
C THR A 442 -12.86 -44.59 14.50
N ALA A 443 -13.21 -43.34 14.79
CA ALA A 443 -14.60 -42.94 14.98
C ALA A 443 -15.42 -43.09 13.68
N LYS A 444 -16.74 -43.32 13.84
CA LYS A 444 -17.68 -43.49 12.72
C LYS A 444 -17.57 -42.33 11.73
N VAL A 445 -17.42 -42.68 10.46
CA VAL A 445 -17.41 -41.74 9.33
C VAL A 445 -18.76 -41.02 9.26
N LYS A 446 -18.70 -39.72 8.96
CA LYS A 446 -19.82 -38.84 8.70
C LYS A 446 -19.84 -38.46 7.22
N GLN A 447 -20.95 -37.87 6.79
CA GLN A 447 -21.07 -37.33 5.45
C GLN A 447 -20.16 -36.11 5.28
N GLY A 448 -19.48 -36.07 4.15
CA GLY A 448 -18.59 -34.99 3.74
C GLY A 448 -17.11 -35.29 3.96
N HIS A 449 -16.27 -34.54 3.25
CA HIS A 449 -14.83 -34.65 3.30
C HIS A 449 -14.19 -33.28 3.39
N ILE A 450 -12.94 -33.24 3.83
CA ILE A 450 -12.15 -32.03 4.00
C ILE A 450 -10.85 -32.15 3.22
N SER A 451 -10.52 -31.11 2.47
CA SER A 451 -9.31 -31.01 1.66
C SER A 451 -8.32 -30.05 2.33
N PHE A 452 -7.10 -30.51 2.58
CA PHE A 452 -6.08 -29.75 3.31
C PHE A 452 -4.67 -30.12 2.87
N LYS A 453 -3.74 -29.19 3.08
CA LYS A 453 -2.29 -29.38 2.95
C LYS A 453 -1.67 -29.21 4.33
N ILE A 454 -0.81 -30.12 4.73
CA ILE A 454 -0.13 -30.08 6.04
C ILE A 454 1.36 -30.33 5.85
N ILE A 455 2.18 -29.55 6.53
CA ILE A 455 3.64 -29.63 6.47
C ILE A 455 4.17 -29.49 7.89
N SER A 456 5.00 -30.43 8.32
CA SER A 456 5.70 -30.38 9.60
C SER A 456 7.20 -30.36 9.39
N SER A 457 7.93 -29.75 10.32
CA SER A 457 9.39 -29.75 10.33
C SER A 457 9.94 -29.77 11.75
N ASP A 458 11.09 -30.39 11.90
CA ASP A 458 11.88 -30.43 13.13
C ASP A 458 12.72 -29.15 13.29
N ASP A 459 12.91 -28.41 12.20
CA ASP A 459 13.47 -27.08 12.21
C ASP A 459 12.35 -26.05 12.49
N LEU A 460 12.40 -25.42 13.67
CA LEU A 460 11.42 -24.42 14.09
C LEU A 460 11.45 -23.14 13.24
N THR A 461 12.48 -22.97 12.43
CA THR A 461 12.63 -21.88 11.45
C THR A 461 12.36 -22.33 10.02
N GLU A 462 11.78 -23.51 9.78
CA GLU A 462 11.42 -23.95 8.42
C GLU A 462 10.28 -23.14 7.78
N PHE A 463 9.43 -22.45 8.55
CA PHE A 463 8.18 -21.83 8.02
C PHE A 463 8.03 -20.36 8.34
#